data_AF-Q6Y839-F1
#
_entry.id   AF-Q6Y839-F1
#
_cell.length_a   1.000
_cell.length_b   1.000
_cell.length_c   1.000
_cell.angle_alpha   90.00
_cell.angle_beta   90.00
_cell.angle_gamma   90.00
#
_symmetry.space_group_name_H-M   'P 1'
#
loop_
_entity.id
_entity.type
_entity.pdbx_description
1 polymer ?
#
loop_
_entity_poly.entity_id
_entity_poly.type
_entity_poly.pdbx_seq_one_letter_code
_entity_poly.pdbx_strand_id
1 'polypeptide(L)'
;MYAEDTKNIVEIKDIIAREILDSRGNPTIEADVILANGIRGRAAAPSGASTGSREALELRDGDTSRYLGKGVKKAVANANSQIRTVLLDKDVTQQTQIDNILIELDGTENKGNMGANAMLAVSLAVAKAAAIAQSLPLHQYIANLRGQTSLTMPVPMMNILN
;
A
#
# COMPACT_ATOMS: atom_id res chain seq x y z
N MET A 1 -18.95 -27.20 25.54
CA MET A 1 -17.57 -27.03 25.04
C MET A 1 -17.66 -26.00 23.93
N TYR A 2 -17.48 -24.73 24.27
CA TYR A 2 -17.55 -23.65 23.30
C TYR A 2 -16.29 -23.76 22.44
N ALA A 3 -16.45 -23.90 21.13
CA ALA A 3 -15.36 -23.70 20.21
C ALA A 3 -14.90 -22.25 20.40
N GLU A 4 -13.71 -22.05 20.94
CA GLU A 4 -13.05 -20.76 20.81
C GLU A 4 -12.86 -20.54 19.32
N ASP A 5 -13.59 -19.57 18.76
CA ASP A 5 -13.28 -19.00 17.46
C ASP A 5 -11.79 -18.61 17.50
N THR A 6 -10.93 -19.44 16.90
CA THR A 6 -9.55 -19.08 16.60
C THR A 6 -9.59 -17.99 15.55
N LYS A 7 -9.91 -16.77 15.97
CA LYS A 7 -9.87 -15.58 15.15
C LYS A 7 -8.43 -15.45 14.69
N ASN A 8 -8.21 -15.61 13.38
CA ASN A 8 -6.87 -15.68 12.84
C ASN A 8 -6.19 -14.32 13.11
N ILE A 9 -5.19 -14.33 13.98
CA ILE A 9 -4.62 -13.10 14.58
C ILE A 9 -3.96 -12.16 13.56
N VAL A 10 -3.75 -12.65 12.33
CA VAL A 10 -3.12 -11.96 11.20
C VAL A 10 -4.12 -11.39 10.18
N GLU A 11 -5.42 -11.42 10.49
CA GLU A 11 -6.45 -10.77 9.66
C GLU A 11 -6.40 -9.24 9.79
N ILE A 12 -6.68 -8.55 8.68
CA ILE A 12 -6.82 -7.10 8.62
C ILE A 12 -8.06 -6.67 9.40
N LYS A 13 -7.85 -5.90 10.47
CA LYS A 13 -8.91 -5.34 11.31
C LYS A 13 -9.31 -3.92 10.89
N ASP A 14 -8.35 -3.13 10.40
CA ASP A 14 -8.63 -1.76 9.95
C ASP A 14 -7.58 -1.27 8.95
N ILE A 15 -7.97 -0.29 8.14
CA ILE A 15 -7.08 0.44 7.22
C ILE A 15 -7.34 1.93 7.40
N ILE A 16 -6.28 2.69 7.71
CA ILE A 16 -6.35 4.13 7.90
C ILE A 16 -5.36 4.81 6.96
N ALA A 17 -5.87 5.61 6.04
CA ALA A 17 -5.09 6.41 5.13
C ALA A 17 -5.14 7.91 5.47
N ARG A 18 -4.05 8.62 5.17
CA ARG A 18 -3.89 10.05 5.39
C ARG A 18 -3.06 10.70 4.29
N GLU A 19 -3.26 11.99 4.12
CA GLU A 19 -2.42 12.84 3.26
C GLU A 19 -1.19 13.30 4.06
N ILE A 20 0.00 13.06 3.53
CA ILE A 20 1.30 13.54 4.03
C ILE A 20 2.03 14.32 2.91
N LEU A 21 3.24 14.81 3.17
CA LEU A 21 4.06 15.48 2.14
C LEU A 21 5.24 14.61 1.69
N ASP A 22 5.50 14.57 0.39
CA ASP A 22 6.68 13.95 -0.22
C ASP A 22 7.94 14.82 -0.03
N SER A 23 9.09 14.32 -0.48
CA SER A 23 10.38 15.03 -0.36
C SER A 23 10.45 16.36 -1.13
N ARG A 24 9.47 16.65 -2.00
CA ARG A 24 9.34 17.89 -2.77
C ARG A 24 8.23 18.80 -2.22
N GLY A 25 7.64 18.45 -1.08
CA GLY A 25 6.55 19.19 -0.46
C GLY A 25 5.19 19.05 -1.17
N ASN A 26 5.02 18.07 -2.07
CA ASN A 26 3.72 17.79 -2.68
C ASN A 26 2.97 16.75 -1.84
N PRO A 27 1.63 16.79 -1.81
CA PRO A 27 0.85 15.75 -1.13
C PRO A 27 1.14 14.34 -1.66
N THR A 28 1.18 13.36 -0.77
CA THR A 28 1.13 11.93 -1.10
C THR A 28 0.30 11.19 -0.04
N ILE A 29 -0.06 9.94 -0.32
CA ILE A 29 -0.86 9.09 0.56
C ILE A 29 0.04 8.20 1.41
N GLU A 30 -0.26 8.12 2.70
CA GLU A 30 0.25 7.11 3.63
C GLU A 30 -0.91 6.25 4.12
N ALA A 31 -0.73 4.93 4.18
CA ALA A 31 -1.68 3.97 4.70
C ALA A 31 -1.09 3.19 5.88
N ASP A 32 -1.91 3.01 6.91
CA ASP A 32 -1.73 2.05 7.99
C ASP A 32 -2.67 0.87 7.78
N VAL A 33 -2.13 -0.34 7.83
CA VAL A 33 -2.90 -1.60 7.88
C VAL A 33 -2.72 -2.18 9.28
N ILE A 34 -3.83 -2.36 9.99
CA ILE A 34 -3.87 -2.76 11.39
C ILE A 34 -4.49 -4.16 11.48
N LEU A 35 -3.79 -5.09 12.10
CA LEU A 35 -4.24 -6.47 12.25
C LEU A 35 -5.06 -6.67 13.53
N ALA A 36 -5.77 -7.79 13.62
CA ALA A 36 -6.58 -8.15 14.79
C ALA A 36 -5.75 -8.21 16.09
N ASN A 37 -4.48 -8.61 16.02
CA ASN A 37 -3.54 -8.63 17.14
C ASN A 37 -2.85 -7.28 17.44
N GLY A 38 -3.22 -6.20 16.75
CA GLY A 38 -2.67 -4.86 16.96
C GLY A 38 -1.36 -4.56 16.23
N ILE A 39 -0.79 -5.53 15.49
CA ILE A 39 0.33 -5.25 14.59
C ILE A 39 -0.10 -4.24 13.53
N ARG A 40 0.81 -3.33 13.19
CA ARG A 40 0.58 -2.28 12.19
C ARG A 40 1.71 -2.23 11.18
N GLY A 41 1.36 -2.35 9.91
CA GLY A 41 2.22 -1.99 8.78
C GLY A 41 1.89 -0.60 8.28
N ARG A 42 2.91 0.18 7.92
CA ARG A 42 2.77 1.57 7.42
C ARG A 42 3.58 1.78 6.16
N ALA A 43 2.97 2.34 5.12
CA ALA A 43 3.67 2.71 3.90
C ALA A 43 3.08 3.96 3.25
N ALA A 44 3.93 4.70 2.54
CA ALA A 44 3.53 5.83 1.73
C ALA A 44 3.87 5.56 0.27
N ALA A 45 3.03 6.05 -0.65
CA ALA A 45 3.31 5.96 -2.07
C ALA A 45 4.37 7.01 -2.48
N PRO A 46 5.43 6.63 -3.21
CA PRO A 46 6.30 7.62 -3.83
C PRO A 46 5.58 8.29 -5.01
N SER A 47 6.05 9.46 -5.42
CA SER A 47 5.53 10.16 -6.61
C SER A 47 6.69 10.61 -7.50
N GLY A 48 6.60 10.28 -8.79
CA GLY A 48 7.56 10.68 -9.82
C GLY A 48 7.41 12.14 -10.23
N ALA A 49 8.46 12.71 -10.85
CA ALA A 49 8.36 13.97 -11.61
C ALA A 49 8.04 13.71 -13.08
N SER A 50 8.63 12.66 -13.63
CA SER A 50 8.44 12.19 -15.00
C SER A 50 7.52 10.98 -14.94
N THR A 51 6.30 11.15 -15.43
CA THR A 51 5.32 10.06 -15.55
C THR A 51 5.21 9.68 -17.02
N GLY A 52 5.64 8.48 -17.38
CA GLY A 52 5.39 7.93 -18.72
C GLY A 52 3.88 7.83 -18.99
N SER A 53 3.48 8.02 -20.25
CA SER A 53 2.05 8.00 -20.64
C SER A 53 1.35 6.65 -20.45
N ARG A 54 2.11 5.59 -20.12
CA ARG A 54 1.62 4.23 -19.86
C ARG A 54 1.79 3.80 -18.40
N GLU A 55 2.22 4.70 -17.51
CA GLU A 55 2.30 4.39 -16.08
C GLU A 55 0.90 4.25 -15.47
N ALA A 56 0.82 3.49 -14.38
CA ALA A 56 -0.40 3.43 -13.57
C ALA A 56 -0.72 4.84 -13.01
N LEU A 57 -2.00 5.19 -13.00
CA LEU A 57 -2.44 6.54 -12.74
C LEU A 57 -2.30 6.90 -11.26
N GLU A 58 -1.46 7.87 -10.94
CA GLU A 58 -1.48 8.54 -9.64
C GLU A 58 -2.73 9.44 -9.54
N LEU A 59 -3.66 9.11 -8.63
CA LEU A 59 -4.90 9.87 -8.51
C LEU A 59 -4.67 11.16 -7.70
N ARG A 60 -4.85 12.29 -8.37
CA ARG A 60 -4.77 13.65 -7.82
C ARG A 60 -6.16 14.31 -7.76
N ASP A 61 -6.31 15.27 -6.85
CA ASP A 61 -7.58 15.96 -6.62
C ASP A 61 -7.98 16.86 -7.80
N GLY A 62 -7.00 17.56 -8.41
CA GLY A 62 -7.23 18.55 -9.46
C GLY A 62 -7.76 19.90 -8.96
N ASP A 63 -7.89 20.07 -7.63
CA ASP A 63 -8.33 21.31 -7.00
C ASP A 63 -7.19 22.34 -6.93
N THR A 64 -7.20 23.33 -7.83
CA THR A 64 -6.15 24.35 -7.94
C THR A 64 -6.02 25.22 -6.68
N SER A 65 -7.05 25.30 -5.83
CA SER A 65 -7.01 26.03 -4.57
C SER A 65 -6.16 25.34 -3.49
N ARG A 66 -5.87 24.04 -3.66
CA ARG A 66 -5.08 23.24 -2.72
C ARG A 66 -3.88 22.60 -3.40
N TYR A 67 -2.69 22.94 -2.92
CA TYR A 67 -1.44 22.35 -3.42
C TYR A 67 -1.32 22.38 -4.96
N LEU A 68 -1.85 23.44 -5.59
CA LEU A 68 -1.84 23.61 -7.05
C LEU A 68 -2.47 22.42 -7.82
N GLY A 69 -3.54 21.81 -7.27
CA GLY A 69 -4.20 20.65 -7.88
C GLY A 69 -3.60 19.29 -7.50
N LYS A 70 -2.48 19.27 -6.75
CA LYS A 70 -1.74 18.05 -6.42
C LYS A 70 -2.20 17.35 -5.14
N GLY A 71 -3.29 17.80 -4.52
CA GLY A 71 -3.90 17.07 -3.39
C GLY A 71 -4.21 15.62 -3.73
N VAL A 72 -4.29 14.75 -2.72
CA VAL A 72 -4.58 13.32 -2.86
C VAL A 72 -5.78 12.88 -2.00
N LYS A 73 -6.69 13.79 -1.65
CA LYS A 73 -7.86 13.47 -0.82
C LYS A 73 -8.75 12.40 -1.46
N LYS A 74 -8.88 12.37 -2.80
CA LYS A 74 -9.62 11.31 -3.51
C LYS A 74 -9.00 9.93 -3.27
N ALA A 75 -7.68 9.81 -3.42
CA ALA A 75 -6.95 8.56 -3.15
C ALA A 75 -7.08 8.13 -1.68
N VAL A 76 -6.96 9.09 -0.75
CA VAL A 76 -7.15 8.85 0.70
C VAL A 76 -8.57 8.38 1.00
N ALA A 77 -9.58 8.98 0.37
CA ALA A 77 -10.96 8.58 0.53
C ALA A 77 -11.21 7.16 0.00
N ASN A 78 -10.65 6.80 -1.16
CA ASN A 78 -10.73 5.44 -1.71
C ASN A 78 -10.11 4.40 -0.76
N ALA A 79 -8.94 4.70 -0.20
CA ALA A 79 -8.26 3.84 0.78
C ALA A 79 -9.09 3.64 2.05
N ASN A 80 -9.66 4.73 2.60
CA ASN A 80 -10.47 4.70 3.82
C ASN A 80 -11.90 4.14 3.63
N SER A 81 -12.34 3.90 2.39
CA SER A 81 -13.71 3.45 2.09
C SER A 81 -13.72 2.10 1.37
N GLN A 82 -13.68 2.12 0.04
CA GLN A 82 -13.85 0.94 -0.82
C GLN A 82 -12.74 -0.08 -0.57
N ILE A 83 -11.47 0.35 -0.57
CA ILE A 83 -10.32 -0.53 -0.32
C ILE A 83 -10.39 -1.14 1.08
N ARG A 84 -10.63 -0.31 2.11
CA ARG A 84 -10.82 -0.82 3.48
C ARG A 84 -11.90 -1.89 3.50
N THR A 85 -13.08 -1.59 2.96
CA THR A 85 -14.25 -2.47 3.04
C THR A 85 -13.99 -3.85 2.44
N VAL A 86 -13.31 -3.94 1.29
CA VAL A 86 -13.05 -5.24 0.64
C VAL A 86 -11.89 -6.03 1.26
N LEU A 87 -11.00 -5.36 2.00
CA LEU A 87 -9.83 -5.98 2.61
C LEU A 87 -10.01 -6.32 4.10
N LEU A 88 -11.08 -5.87 4.75
CA LEU A 88 -11.39 -6.31 6.11
C LEU A 88 -11.49 -7.85 6.17
N ASP A 89 -11.01 -8.40 7.28
CA ASP A 89 -10.98 -9.83 7.59
C ASP A 89 -10.16 -10.69 6.60
N LYS A 90 -9.35 -10.07 5.73
CA LYS A 90 -8.40 -10.79 4.86
C LYS A 90 -7.12 -11.12 5.60
N ASP A 91 -6.56 -12.30 5.35
CA ASP A 91 -5.27 -12.73 5.87
C ASP A 91 -4.14 -11.93 5.18
N VAL A 92 -3.40 -11.15 5.98
CA VAL A 92 -2.32 -10.29 5.50
C VAL A 92 -1.16 -11.05 4.82
N THR A 93 -1.02 -12.35 5.10
CA THR A 93 0.02 -13.21 4.52
C THR A 93 -0.27 -13.60 3.07
N GLN A 94 -1.51 -13.42 2.61
CA GLN A 94 -1.94 -13.72 1.24
C GLN A 94 -1.73 -12.50 0.31
N GLN A 95 -0.49 -12.02 0.19
CA GLN A 95 -0.14 -10.80 -0.56
C GLN A 95 -0.72 -10.79 -1.99
N THR A 96 -0.51 -11.86 -2.76
CA THR A 96 -1.01 -11.98 -4.14
C THR A 96 -2.54 -11.89 -4.20
N GLN A 97 -3.24 -12.51 -3.24
CA GLN A 97 -4.70 -12.46 -3.19
C GLN A 97 -5.20 -11.06 -2.89
N ILE A 98 -4.58 -10.37 -1.92
CA ILE A 98 -4.91 -8.99 -1.57
C ILE A 98 -4.68 -8.06 -2.77
N ASP A 99 -3.54 -8.17 -3.43
CA ASP A 99 -3.22 -7.34 -4.60
C ASP A 99 -4.18 -7.60 -5.76
N ASN A 100 -4.61 -8.85 -5.98
CA ASN A 100 -5.63 -9.18 -6.97
C ASN A 100 -7.00 -8.58 -6.62
N ILE A 101 -7.42 -8.64 -5.35
CA ILE A 101 -8.68 -7.98 -4.90
C ILE A 101 -8.62 -6.48 -5.18
N LEU A 102 -7.48 -5.83 -4.94
CA LEU A 102 -7.32 -4.40 -5.23
C LEU A 102 -7.42 -4.11 -6.74
N ILE A 103 -6.79 -4.95 -7.57
CA ILE A 103 -6.84 -4.81 -9.04
C ILE A 103 -8.26 -5.03 -9.56
N GLU A 104 -8.95 -6.06 -9.07
CA GLU A 104 -10.34 -6.37 -9.43
C GLU A 104 -11.30 -5.27 -8.96
N LEU A 105 -11.11 -4.73 -7.74
CA LEU A 105 -11.89 -3.61 -7.21
C LEU A 105 -11.77 -2.37 -8.10
N ASP A 106 -10.55 -2.06 -8.56
CA ASP A 106 -10.33 -0.92 -9.43
C ASP A 106 -10.97 -1.12 -10.82
N GLY A 107 -10.79 -2.31 -11.40
CA GLY A 107 -11.41 -2.71 -12.66
C GLY A 107 -10.86 -2.01 -13.91
N THR A 108 -9.81 -1.19 -13.79
CA THR A 108 -9.15 -0.53 -14.93
C THR A 108 -7.74 -1.05 -15.14
N GLU A 109 -7.25 -1.01 -16.39
CA GLU A 109 -5.88 -1.42 -16.70
C GLU A 109 -4.83 -0.53 -16.00
N ASN A 110 -5.13 0.75 -15.85
CA ASN A 110 -4.20 1.76 -15.34
C ASN A 110 -4.41 2.14 -13.87
N LYS A 111 -5.30 1.47 -13.14
CA LYS A 111 -5.59 1.78 -11.72
C LYS A 111 -6.22 3.16 -11.51
N GLY A 112 -6.99 3.63 -12.48
CA GLY A 112 -7.51 4.99 -12.53
C GLY A 112 -8.70 5.27 -11.60
N ASN A 113 -9.45 4.25 -11.20
CA ASN A 113 -10.64 4.42 -10.35
C ASN A 113 -10.26 4.58 -8.88
N MET A 114 -9.39 3.70 -8.38
CA MET A 114 -8.92 3.69 -7.00
C MET A 114 -7.69 4.59 -6.82
N GLY A 115 -6.87 4.73 -7.86
CA GLY A 115 -5.58 5.40 -7.84
C GLY A 115 -4.46 4.43 -7.50
N ALA A 116 -3.45 4.35 -8.37
CA ALA A 116 -2.28 3.50 -8.18
C ALA A 116 -1.55 3.81 -6.87
N ASN A 117 -1.52 5.08 -6.46
CA ASN A 117 -0.97 5.55 -5.20
C ASN A 117 -1.73 4.99 -3.99
N ALA A 118 -3.06 4.92 -4.03
CA ALA A 118 -3.84 4.32 -2.94
C ALA A 118 -3.61 2.81 -2.82
N MET A 119 -3.70 2.10 -3.94
CA MET A 119 -3.49 0.66 -3.99
C MET A 119 -2.08 0.28 -3.54
N LEU A 120 -1.06 0.99 -4.03
CA LEU A 120 0.34 0.72 -3.68
C LEU A 120 0.64 0.99 -2.20
N ALA A 121 0.12 2.09 -1.64
CA ALA A 121 0.33 2.40 -0.22
C ALA A 121 -0.24 1.29 0.67
N VAL A 122 -1.45 0.79 0.36
CA VAL A 122 -2.07 -0.30 1.11
C VAL A 122 -1.32 -1.62 0.88
N SER A 123 -0.97 -1.96 -0.36
CA SER A 123 -0.22 -3.19 -0.70
C SER A 123 1.10 -3.30 0.05
N LEU A 124 1.88 -2.21 0.12
CA LEU A 124 3.13 -2.17 0.87
C LEU A 124 2.91 -2.20 2.40
N ALA A 125 1.83 -1.59 2.89
CA ALA A 125 1.49 -1.63 4.30
C ALA A 125 1.08 -3.05 4.74
N VAL A 126 0.35 -3.79 3.90
CA VAL A 126 0.04 -5.22 4.05
C VAL A 126 1.33 -6.03 4.16
N ALA A 127 2.25 -5.89 3.20
CA ALA A 127 3.52 -6.64 3.22
C ALA A 127 4.33 -6.40 4.50
N LYS A 128 4.36 -5.15 4.99
CA LYS A 128 5.03 -4.80 6.25
C LYS A 128 4.33 -5.40 7.46
N ALA A 129 3.00 -5.35 7.52
CA ALA A 129 2.23 -5.93 8.61
C ALA A 129 2.44 -7.46 8.67
N ALA A 130 2.43 -8.13 7.51
CA ALA A 130 2.72 -9.56 7.40
C ALA A 130 4.14 -9.93 7.85
N ALA A 131 5.14 -9.16 7.41
CA ALA A 131 6.52 -9.38 7.82
C ALA A 131 6.67 -9.26 9.35
N ILE A 132 6.08 -8.23 9.97
CA ILE A 132 6.09 -8.04 11.42
C ILE A 132 5.36 -9.20 12.13
N ALA A 133 4.20 -9.63 11.62
CA ALA A 133 3.45 -10.75 12.19
C ALA A 133 4.21 -12.08 12.16
N GLN A 134 5.06 -12.29 11.15
CA GLN A 134 5.93 -13.46 11.05
C GLN A 134 7.30 -13.27 11.75
N SER A 135 7.51 -12.13 12.42
CA SER A 135 8.82 -11.77 13.01
C SER A 135 9.98 -11.81 12.01
N LEU A 136 9.71 -11.45 10.75
CA LEU A 136 10.69 -11.39 9.67
C LEU A 136 11.05 -9.94 9.33
N PRO A 137 12.33 -9.66 9.01
CA PRO A 137 12.68 -8.46 8.28
C PRO A 137 11.93 -8.39 6.95
N LEU A 138 11.52 -7.19 6.52
CA LEU A 138 10.76 -7.02 5.27
C LEU A 138 11.46 -7.61 4.04
N HIS A 139 12.78 -7.48 3.93
CA HIS A 139 13.54 -8.05 2.81
C HIS A 139 13.44 -9.57 2.75
N GLN A 140 13.41 -10.24 3.92
CA GLN A 140 13.26 -11.69 4.01
C GLN A 140 11.84 -12.11 3.66
N TYR A 141 10.83 -11.36 4.14
CA TYR A 141 9.44 -11.60 3.77
C TYR A 141 9.22 -11.48 2.24
N ILE A 142 9.77 -10.43 1.61
CA ILE A 142 9.71 -10.25 0.16
C ILE A 142 10.43 -11.39 -0.58
N ALA A 143 11.60 -11.83 -0.09
CA ALA A 143 12.30 -12.97 -0.68
C ALA A 143 11.46 -14.25 -0.62
N ASN A 144 10.80 -14.51 0.52
CA ASN A 144 9.88 -15.64 0.68
C ASN A 144 8.70 -15.56 -0.30
N LEU A 145 8.07 -14.38 -0.45
CA LEU A 145 6.99 -14.16 -1.42
C LEU A 145 7.42 -14.46 -2.86
N ARG A 146 8.69 -14.20 -3.20
CA ARG A 146 9.27 -14.47 -4.51
C ARG A 146 9.83 -15.89 -4.67
N GLY A 147 9.81 -16.72 -3.63
CA GLY A 147 10.44 -18.03 -3.63
C GLY A 147 11.98 -17.97 -3.74
N GLN A 148 12.59 -16.87 -3.30
CA GLN A 148 14.05 -16.68 -3.34
C GLN A 148 14.70 -17.11 -2.02
N THR A 149 15.78 -17.88 -2.11
CA THR A 149 16.52 -18.40 -0.94
C THR A 149 17.82 -17.65 -0.66
N SER A 150 18.32 -16.86 -1.63
CA SER A 150 19.54 -16.06 -1.48
C SER A 150 19.25 -14.57 -1.60
N LEU A 151 19.83 -13.80 -0.69
CA LEU A 151 19.78 -12.34 -0.67
C LEU A 151 21.11 -11.78 -1.16
N THR A 152 21.05 -10.67 -1.90
CA THR A 152 22.23 -9.94 -2.35
C THR A 152 22.07 -8.45 -2.03
N MET A 153 23.21 -7.77 -1.87
CA MET A 153 23.25 -6.32 -1.78
C MET A 153 23.45 -5.74 -3.19
N PRO A 154 22.57 -4.84 -3.68
CA PRO A 154 22.73 -4.25 -5.00
C PRO A 154 23.91 -3.27 -5.02
N VAL A 155 24.62 -3.19 -6.15
CA VAL A 155 25.60 -2.13 -6.39
C VAL A 155 24.85 -0.81 -6.60
N PRO A 156 25.12 0.24 -5.80
CA PRO A 156 24.38 1.49 -5.91
C PRO A 156 24.78 2.28 -7.16
N MET A 157 23.79 2.75 -7.93
CA MET A 157 23.98 3.76 -8.98
C MET A 157 23.66 5.13 -8.38
N MET A 158 24.70 5.93 -8.11
CA MET A 158 24.56 7.21 -7.38
C MET A 158 24.42 8.38 -8.36
N ASN A 159 23.26 9.04 -8.33
CA ASN A 159 23.05 10.24 -9.12
C ASN A 159 23.71 11.47 -8.46
N ILE A 160 24.73 12.04 -9.11
CA ILE A 160 25.49 13.20 -8.59
C ILE A 160 25.27 14.48 -9.40
N LEU A 161 24.60 14.41 -10.56
CA LEU A 161 24.35 15.52 -11.47
C LEU A 161 22.99 15.33 -12.14
N ASN A 162 22.14 16.36 -12.07
CA ASN A 162 20.80 16.39 -12.69
C ASN A 162 20.78 17.21 -13.97
#